data_AF-A0A3Q9QZ96-F1
#
_entry.id   AF-A0A3Q9QZ96-F1
#
_cell.length_a   1.000
_cell.length_b   1.000
_cell.length_c   1.000
_cell.angle_alpha   90.00
_cell.angle_beta   90.00
_cell.angle_gamma   90.00
#
_symmetry.space_group_name_H-M   'P 1'
#
loop_
_entity.id
_entity.type
_entity.pdbx_description
1 polymer ?
#
loop_
_entity_poly.entity_id
_entity_poly.type
_entity_poly.pdbx_seq_one_letter_code
_entity_poly.pdbx_strand_id
1 'polypeptide(L)'
;MSTLLEQEKVNEMVERFYDSLLQDSYYVSMFKERNVDIELLKERQRVFINRLVSEDSPQEQGKQANQVKERHPFQISPERAAIWFGKLKETMDEMEMDPSVKERLKEKVEFLLKKIV
;
A
#
# COMPACT_ATOMS: atom_id res chain seq x y z
N MET A 1 20.64 1.29 8.56
CA MET A 1 20.57 -0.01 7.85
C MET A 1 19.39 0.05 6.90
N SER A 2 19.63 -0.06 5.59
CA SER A 2 18.56 -0.26 4.61
C SER A 2 18.07 -1.70 4.78
N THR A 3 16.88 -1.87 5.34
CA THR A 3 16.17 -3.16 5.32
C THR A 3 15.69 -3.37 3.90
N LEU A 4 16.42 -4.19 3.15
CA LEU A 4 16.00 -4.64 1.82
C LEU A 4 14.92 -5.70 2.00
N LEU A 5 13.68 -5.36 1.68
CA LEU A 5 12.64 -6.36 1.44
C LEU A 5 12.88 -6.93 0.04
N GLU A 6 12.94 -8.26 -0.07
CA GLU A 6 13.14 -8.92 -1.36
C GLU A 6 12.02 -8.58 -2.34
N GLN A 7 12.38 -8.36 -3.61
CA GLN A 7 11.41 -8.02 -4.66
C GLN A 7 10.30 -9.08 -4.77
N GLU A 8 10.65 -10.34 -4.58
CA GLU A 8 9.68 -11.44 -4.59
C GLU A 8 8.63 -11.28 -3.50
N LYS A 9 9.04 -10.87 -2.29
CA LYS A 9 8.11 -10.57 -1.18
C LYS A 9 7.25 -9.35 -1.47
N VAL A 10 7.79 -8.32 -2.12
CA VAL A 10 6.97 -7.17 -2.55
C VAL A 10 5.93 -7.60 -3.59
N ASN A 11 6.31 -8.44 -4.54
CA ASN A 11 5.40 -8.96 -5.56
C ASN A 11 4.28 -9.80 -4.94
N GLU A 12 4.64 -10.73 -4.06
CA GLU A 12 3.72 -11.60 -3.32
C GLU A 12 2.75 -10.77 -2.47
N MET A 13 3.25 -9.77 -1.74
CA MET A 13 2.43 -8.90 -0.90
C MET A 13 1.39 -8.14 -1.71
N VAL A 14 1.79 -7.59 -2.87
CA VAL A 14 0.85 -6.85 -3.71
C VAL A 14 -0.19 -7.78 -4.34
N GLU A 15 0.20 -8.98 -4.80
CA GLU A 15 -0.78 -9.95 -5.32
C GLU A 15 -1.81 -10.34 -4.26
N ARG A 16 -1.36 -10.83 -3.10
CA ARG A 16 -2.26 -11.23 -2.01
C ARG A 16 -3.15 -10.09 -1.53
N PHE A 17 -2.59 -8.88 -1.48
CA PHE A 17 -3.34 -7.68 -1.12
C PHE A 17 -4.50 -7.42 -2.10
N TYR A 18 -4.25 -7.46 -3.41
CA TYR A 18 -5.30 -7.26 -4.40
C TYR A 18 -6.29 -8.42 -4.44
N ASP A 19 -5.84 -9.67 -4.28
CA ASP A 19 -6.75 -10.82 -4.17
C ASP A 19 -7.73 -10.65 -3.00
N SER A 20 -7.25 -10.18 -1.85
CA SER A 20 -8.11 -9.84 -0.71
C SER A 20 -8.98 -8.61 -0.98
N LEU A 21 -8.43 -7.54 -1.58
CA LEU A 21 -9.16 -6.29 -1.85
C LEU A 21 -10.32 -6.51 -2.83
N LEU A 22 -10.13 -7.36 -3.83
CA LEU A 22 -11.12 -7.66 -4.86
C LEU A 22 -12.24 -8.60 -4.37
N GLN A 23 -12.17 -9.09 -3.13
CA GLN A 23 -13.31 -9.73 -2.46
C GLN A 23 -14.34 -8.71 -1.96
N ASP A 24 -13.95 -7.44 -1.80
CA ASP A 24 -14.85 -6.37 -1.35
C ASP A 24 -15.56 -5.72 -2.54
N SER A 25 -16.89 -5.83 -2.56
CA SER A 25 -17.76 -5.38 -3.66
C SER A 25 -17.66 -3.88 -3.95
N TYR A 26 -17.29 -3.07 -2.97
CA TYR A 26 -17.07 -1.64 -3.17
C TYR A 26 -15.87 -1.39 -4.08
N TYR A 27 -14.73 -2.05 -3.82
CA TYR A 27 -13.51 -1.85 -4.63
C TYR A 27 -13.68 -2.41 -6.03
N VAL A 28 -14.32 -3.57 -6.16
CA VAL A 28 -14.66 -4.14 -7.47
C VAL A 28 -15.51 -3.18 -8.29
N SER A 29 -16.57 -2.64 -7.69
CA SER A 29 -17.47 -1.70 -8.38
C SER A 29 -16.74 -0.41 -8.74
N MET A 30 -16.00 0.17 -7.79
CA MET A 30 -15.25 1.42 -7.98
C MET A 30 -14.17 1.29 -9.07
N PHE A 31 -13.43 0.18 -9.11
CA PHE A 31 -12.45 -0.07 -10.17
C PHE A 31 -13.12 -0.24 -11.53
N LYS A 32 -14.24 -0.97 -11.59
CA LYS A 32 -15.00 -1.17 -12.83
C LYS A 32 -15.58 0.14 -13.37
N GLU A 33 -16.24 0.93 -12.52
CA GLU A 33 -16.83 2.22 -12.89
C GLU A 33 -15.79 3.21 -13.42
N ARG A 34 -14.58 3.16 -12.88
CA ARG A 34 -13.47 4.04 -13.25
C ARG A 34 -12.58 3.46 -14.35
N ASN A 35 -12.93 2.30 -14.92
CA ASN A 35 -12.15 1.58 -15.92
C ASN A 35 -10.67 1.44 -15.53
N VAL A 36 -10.45 1.03 -14.27
CA VAL A 36 -9.11 0.93 -13.67
C VAL A 36 -8.44 -0.34 -14.15
N ASP A 37 -7.25 -0.19 -14.70
CA ASP A 37 -6.34 -1.29 -14.96
C ASP A 37 -5.67 -1.75 -13.65
N ILE A 38 -6.15 -2.88 -13.13
CA ILE A 38 -5.68 -3.46 -11.86
C ILE A 38 -4.22 -3.89 -11.95
N GLU A 39 -3.79 -4.43 -13.09
CA GLU A 39 -2.41 -4.89 -13.28
C GLU A 39 -1.45 -3.69 -13.26
N LEU A 40 -1.83 -2.60 -13.93
CA LEU A 40 -1.07 -1.35 -13.85
C LEU A 40 -1.05 -0.76 -12.43
N LEU A 41 -2.12 -0.91 -11.65
CA LEU A 41 -2.13 -0.49 -10.24
C LEU A 41 -1.19 -1.34 -9.38
N LYS A 42 -1.21 -2.67 -9.56
CA LYS A 42 -0.28 -3.59 -8.88
C LYS A 42 1.17 -3.21 -9.16
N GLU A 43 1.52 -2.98 -10.42
CA GLU A 43 2.87 -2.53 -10.81
C GLU A 43 3.27 -1.23 -10.10
N ARG A 44 2.38 -0.23 -10.11
CA ARG A 44 2.63 1.05 -9.43
C ARG A 44 2.80 0.88 -7.92
N GLN A 45 2.01 0.01 -7.29
CA GLN A 45 2.09 -0.25 -5.86
C GLN A 45 3.40 -0.97 -5.50
N ARG A 46 3.84 -1.96 -6.29
CA ARG A 46 5.15 -2.62 -6.11
C ARG A 46 6.29 -1.63 -6.13
N VAL A 47 6.34 -0.76 -7.15
CA VAL A 47 7.37 0.28 -7.27
C VAL A 47 7.32 1.24 -6.07
N PHE A 48 6.12 1.61 -5.63
CA PHE A 48 5.95 2.48 -4.46
C PHE A 48 6.47 1.82 -3.18
N ILE A 49 6.10 0.57 -2.91
CA ILE A 49 6.56 -0.19 -1.73
C ILE A 49 8.08 -0.34 -1.74
N ASN A 50 8.68 -0.65 -2.89
CA ASN A 50 10.14 -0.76 -3.01
C ASN A 50 10.86 0.53 -2.63
N ARG A 51 10.33 1.69 -3.06
CA ARG A 51 10.87 2.99 -2.65
C ARG A 51 10.65 3.24 -1.16
N LEU A 52 9.46 2.89 -0.66
CA LEU A 52 9.07 3.04 0.73
C LEU A 52 10.00 2.26 1.67
N VAL A 53 10.42 1.04 1.31
CA VAL A 53 11.34 0.24 2.13
C VAL A 53 12.80 0.70 2.03
N SER A 54 13.20 1.22 0.87
CA SER A 54 14.60 1.60 0.60
C SER A 54 15.00 2.94 1.18
N GLU A 55 14.03 3.86 1.35
CA GLU A 55 14.28 5.25 1.71
C GLU A 55 13.72 5.60 3.09
N ASP A 56 14.53 6.26 3.92
CA ASP A 56 14.18 6.67 5.29
C ASP A 56 14.41 8.16 5.57
N SER A 57 14.74 8.95 4.54
CA SER A 57 14.98 10.38 4.77
C SER A 57 13.64 11.12 4.99
N PRO A 58 13.59 12.12 5.89
CA PRO A 58 12.39 12.94 6.08
C PRO A 58 11.95 13.68 4.80
N GLN A 59 12.90 14.00 3.91
CA GLN A 59 12.61 14.64 2.62
C GLN A 59 11.86 13.69 1.68
N GLU A 60 12.26 12.42 1.63
CA GLU A 60 11.57 11.40 0.82
C GLU A 60 10.21 11.04 1.41
N GLN A 61 10.07 11.00 2.74
CA GLN A 61 8.76 10.83 3.39
C GLN A 61 7.75 11.93 2.99
N GLY A 62 8.20 13.18 2.90
CA GLY A 62 7.37 14.29 2.43
C GLY A 62 6.92 14.14 0.97
N LYS A 63 7.83 13.72 0.09
CA LYS A 63 7.51 13.43 -1.33
C LYS A 63 6.53 12.27 -1.49
N GLN A 64 6.74 11.19 -0.74
CA GLN A 64 5.85 10.03 -0.74
C GLN A 64 4.45 10.40 -0.25
N ALA A 65 4.35 11.17 0.84
CA ALA A 65 3.06 11.65 1.33
C ALA A 65 2.33 12.54 0.30
N ASN A 66 3.04 13.45 -0.37
CA ASN A 66 2.47 14.28 -1.43
C ASN A 66 2.01 13.43 -2.62
N GLN A 67 2.82 12.47 -3.07
CA GLN A 67 2.44 11.57 -4.15
C GLN A 67 1.19 10.75 -3.81
N VAL A 68 1.06 10.26 -2.57
CA VAL A 68 -0.12 9.51 -2.14
C VAL A 68 -1.34 10.44 -2.12
N LYS A 69 -1.22 11.68 -1.63
CA LYS A 69 -2.30 12.68 -1.69
C LYS A 69 -2.75 12.99 -3.12
N GLU A 70 -1.82 13.24 -4.03
CA GLU A 70 -2.13 13.56 -5.43
C GLU A 70 -2.79 12.39 -6.17
N ARG A 71 -2.39 11.16 -5.85
CA ARG A 71 -2.95 9.93 -6.47
C ARG A 71 -4.28 9.50 -5.87
N HIS A 72 -4.64 10.03 -4.70
CA HIS A 72 -5.93 9.83 -4.07
C HIS A 72 -6.66 11.18 -3.94
N PRO A 73 -6.95 11.86 -5.07
CA PRO A 73 -7.53 13.21 -5.06
C PRO A 73 -8.97 13.22 -4.53
N PHE A 74 -9.63 12.07 -4.55
CA PHE A 74 -10.87 11.84 -3.83
C PHE A 74 -10.49 11.32 -2.45
N GLN A 75 -10.85 12.05 -1.38
CA GLN A 75 -10.78 11.51 -0.04
C GLN A 75 -11.58 10.21 -0.02
N ILE A 76 -10.86 9.09 -0.03
CA ILE A 76 -11.43 7.80 0.37
C ILE A 76 -12.03 8.07 1.75
N SER A 77 -13.32 7.76 1.93
CA SER A 77 -13.93 7.98 3.24
C SER A 77 -13.10 7.25 4.31
N PRO A 78 -13.00 7.78 5.55
CA PRO A 78 -12.20 7.16 6.60
C PRO A 78 -12.48 5.65 6.75
N GLU A 79 -13.74 5.25 6.60
CA GLU A 79 -14.18 3.86 6.61
C GLU A 79 -13.55 3.01 5.49
N ARG A 80 -13.52 3.53 4.26
CA ARG A 80 -12.90 2.82 3.12
C ARG A 80 -11.38 2.81 3.26
N ALA A 81 -10.77 3.88 3.77
CA ALA A 81 -9.33 3.89 4.00
C ALA A 81 -8.94 2.86 5.06
N ALA A 82 -9.77 2.70 6.10
CA ALA A 82 -9.60 1.67 7.12
C ALA A 82 -9.72 0.25 6.55
N ILE A 83 -10.67 -0.01 5.64
CA ILE A 83 -10.79 -1.33 4.99
C ILE A 83 -9.56 -1.63 4.11
N TRP A 84 -9.17 -0.68 3.25
CA TRP A 84 -7.99 -0.83 2.39
C TRP A 84 -6.74 -1.12 3.23
N PHE A 85 -6.56 -0.34 4.29
CA PHE A 85 -5.41 -0.49 5.17
C PHE A 85 -5.46 -1.77 6.00
N GLY A 86 -6.65 -2.13 6.49
CA GLY A 86 -6.88 -3.37 7.22
C GLY A 86 -6.41 -4.56 6.40
N LYS A 87 -6.88 -4.65 5.14
CA LYS A 87 -6.46 -5.71 4.21
C LYS A 87 -4.96 -5.73 3.94
N LEU A 88 -4.33 -4.56 3.81
CA LEU A 88 -2.89 -4.47 3.62
C LEU A 88 -2.11 -4.93 4.88
N LYS A 89 -2.58 -4.56 6.08
CA LYS A 89 -2.00 -5.01 7.36
C LYS A 89 -2.17 -6.52 7.55
N GLU A 90 -3.37 -7.05 7.29
CA GLU A 90 -3.67 -8.49 7.30
C GLU A 90 -2.75 -9.25 6.35
N THR A 91 -2.58 -8.75 5.12
CA THR A 91 -1.67 -9.35 4.13
C THR A 91 -0.24 -9.41 4.66
N MET A 92 0.26 -8.33 5.26
CA MET A 92 1.59 -8.32 5.88
C MET A 92 1.68 -9.30 7.05
N ASP A 93 0.62 -9.47 7.84
CA ASP A 93 0.59 -10.39 8.96
C ASP A 93 0.64 -11.86 8.53
N GLU A 94 -0.09 -12.21 7.48
CA GLU A 94 -0.14 -13.57 6.91
C GLU A 94 1.15 -13.97 6.19
N MET A 95 1.98 -13.00 5.80
CA MET A 95 3.22 -13.26 5.09
C MET A 95 4.38 -13.61 6.04
N GLU A 96 5.19 -14.59 5.62
CA GLU A 96 6.46 -14.88 6.26
C GLU A 96 7.50 -13.83 5.83
N MET A 97 7.79 -12.91 6.74
CA MET A 97 8.71 -11.78 6.59
C MET A 97 9.42 -11.54 7.92
N ASP A 98 10.61 -10.94 7.87
CA ASP A 98 11.29 -10.49 9.08
C ASP A 98 10.37 -9.56 9.91
N PRO A 99 10.18 -9.82 11.21
CA PRO A 99 9.27 -9.03 12.05
C PRO A 99 9.60 -7.54 12.08
N SER A 100 10.88 -7.18 12.10
CA SER A 100 11.31 -5.78 12.12
C SER A 100 11.03 -5.08 10.79
N VAL A 101 11.21 -5.77 9.66
CA VAL A 101 10.81 -5.25 8.34
C VAL A 101 9.30 -5.06 8.25
N LYS A 102 8.52 -6.03 8.74
CA LYS A 102 7.06 -6.01 8.75
C LYS A 102 6.53 -4.83 9.58
N GLU A 103 7.02 -4.68 10.80
CA GLU A 103 6.63 -3.59 11.71
C GLU A 103 6.95 -2.22 11.11
N ARG A 104 8.17 -2.05 10.61
CA ARG A 104 8.61 -0.80 9.96
C ARG A 104 7.73 -0.44 8.76
N LEU A 105 7.38 -1.42 7.93
CA LEU A 105 6.53 -1.18 6.76
C LEU A 105 5.11 -0.76 7.18
N LYS A 106 4.55 -1.40 8.22
CA LYS A 106 3.25 -1.02 8.79
C LYS A 106 3.26 0.41 9.32
N GLU A 107 4.31 0.82 10.04
CA GLU A 107 4.45 2.19 10.53
C GLU A 107 4.49 3.21 9.39
N LYS A 108 5.27 2.93 8.35
CA LYS A 108 5.37 3.80 7.16
C LYS A 108 4.02 3.95 6.46
N VAL A 109 3.31 2.85 6.24
CA VAL A 109 1.97 2.90 5.62
C VAL A 109 0.97 3.64 6.51
N GLU A 110 1.02 3.42 7.82
CA GLU A 110 0.15 4.13 8.77
C GLU A 110 0.38 5.64 8.75
N PHE A 111 1.64 6.06 8.69
CA PHE A 111 2.00 7.46 8.56
C PHE A 111 1.39 8.07 7.29
N LEU A 112 1.48 7.39 6.16
CA LEU A 112 0.95 7.88 4.88
C LEU A 112 -0.57 7.96 4.87
N LEU A 113 -1.26 7.00 5.49
CA LEU A 113 -2.73 7.01 5.58
C LEU A 113 -3.26 8.18 6.38
N LYS A 114 -2.60 8.52 7.49
CA LYS A 114 -2.90 9.74 8.28
C LYS A 114 -2.72 11.04 7.48
N LYS A 115 -2.16 10.98 6.26
CA LYS A 115 -2.02 12.14 5.37
C LYS A 115 -3.10 12.22 4.30
N ILE A 116 -3.87 11.15 4.05
CA ILE A 116 -4.91 11.14 3.00
C ILE A 116 -6.34 11.01 3.53
N VAL A 117 -6.49 10.57 4.78
CA VAL A 117 -7.76 10.58 5.51
C VAL A 117 -7.93 11.91 6.22
#